data_AF-A0ABD2X2G1-F1
#
_entry.id   AF-A0ABD2X2G1-F1
#
_cell.length_a   1.000
_cell.length_b   1.000
_cell.length_c   1.000
_cell.angle_alpha   90.00
_cell.angle_beta   90.00
_cell.angle_gamma   90.00
#
_symmetry.space_group_name_H-M   'P 1'
#
loop_
_entity.id
_entity.type
_entity.pdbx_description
1 polymer ?
#
loop_
_entity_poly.entity_id
_entity_poly.type
_entity_poly.pdbx_seq_one_letter_code
_entity_poly.pdbx_strand_id
1 'polypeptide(L)'
;MKPILRILIFLFLTIYVESAQSEKHLMKRQIYGGWQSSDSHYYPYQVYLRRNGWQRPSWLPTIAHSLPYITNWFVMPFHCGGVIISEYHVLTAAHCILGNPESEVNRIEVVAGSNKRIDSSAVVHKVQSIAVHDQPRFFYDIGDIAVIKVAEPFKFSSKIQPVKLPKHNYVVAPRTPVVVTGWGETEDMYSVDYLHVLVMRVVEIEQCRKSWLKLYRQTVPLHSYLLDFKKLVHDSMICIQGRGGQSICAGDSGGPAVTIDGLLVGIVSFGSRPCGNENKTPDVFTRVAYYIPWIKKHTEPEIEVVQ
;
A
#
# COMPACT_ATOMS: atom_id res chain seq x y z
N MET A 1 10.07 45.32 -29.12
CA MET A 1 9.69 44.88 -27.75
C MET A 1 9.53 43.35 -27.55
N LYS A 2 9.98 42.47 -28.48
CA LYS A 2 9.95 41.00 -28.30
C LYS A 2 11.30 40.26 -28.12
N PRO A 3 12.50 40.82 -28.41
CA PRO A 3 13.75 40.07 -28.24
C PRO A 3 14.39 40.20 -26.84
N ILE A 4 14.17 41.30 -26.11
CA ILE A 4 14.82 41.56 -24.80
C ILE A 4 14.26 40.66 -23.68
N LEU A 5 12.97 40.30 -23.74
CA LEU A 5 12.32 39.45 -22.75
C LEU A 5 12.80 37.99 -22.80
N ARG A 6 13.24 37.50 -23.97
CA ARG A 6 13.78 36.14 -24.13
C ARG A 6 15.18 35.97 -23.55
N ILE A 7 16.00 37.03 -23.57
CA ILE A 7 17.37 37.00 -23.05
C ILE A 7 17.37 37.05 -21.51
N LEU A 8 16.45 37.81 -20.90
CA LEU A 8 16.29 37.88 -19.44
C LEU A 8 15.82 36.56 -18.83
N ILE A 9 14.96 35.81 -19.53
CA ILE A 9 14.49 34.48 -19.06
C ILE A 9 15.62 33.45 -19.11
N PHE A 10 16.50 33.51 -20.13
CA PHE A 10 17.64 32.59 -20.26
C PHE A 10 18.74 32.84 -19.22
N LEU A 11 18.98 34.11 -18.85
CA LEU A 11 19.93 34.48 -17.80
C LEU A 11 19.41 34.12 -16.39
N PHE A 12 18.10 34.21 -16.14
CA PHE A 12 17.51 33.77 -14.87
C PHE A 12 17.54 32.24 -14.71
N LEU A 13 17.36 31.47 -15.79
CA LEU A 13 17.41 30.01 -15.76
C LEU A 13 18.82 29.46 -15.54
N THR A 14 19.85 30.14 -16.03
CA THR A 14 21.26 29.70 -15.85
C THR A 14 21.77 29.98 -14.44
N ILE A 15 21.40 31.11 -13.83
CA ILE A 15 21.78 31.44 -12.44
C ILE A 15 21.07 30.51 -11.43
N TYR A 16 19.85 30.05 -11.72
CA TYR A 16 19.13 29.13 -10.83
C TYR A 16 19.73 27.71 -10.85
N VAL A 17 20.34 27.31 -11.96
CA VAL A 17 20.92 25.97 -12.15
C VAL A 17 22.27 25.81 -11.43
N GLU A 18 22.99 26.90 -11.15
CA GLU A 18 24.33 26.83 -10.50
C GLU A 18 24.31 26.93 -8.96
N SER A 19 23.16 27.18 -8.30
CA SER A 19 23.12 27.34 -6.84
C SER A 19 22.63 26.13 -6.03
N ALA A 20 22.27 25.02 -6.68
CA ALA A 20 21.70 23.84 -6.01
C ALA A 20 22.68 22.67 -5.84
N GLN A 21 23.99 22.91 -5.94
CA GLN A 21 25.02 21.87 -5.77
C GLN A 21 25.81 22.12 -4.49
N SER A 22 25.28 21.64 -3.37
CA SER A 22 26.01 21.55 -2.09
C SER A 22 25.47 20.39 -1.25
N GLU A 23 26.19 19.27 -1.33
CA GLU A 23 26.37 18.21 -0.32
C GLU A 23 25.21 17.86 0.64
N LYS A 24 24.54 16.73 0.35
CA LYS A 24 24.24 15.71 1.39
C LYS A 24 24.48 14.31 0.82
N HIS A 25 25.62 13.74 1.22
CA HIS A 25 25.99 12.36 0.97
C HIS A 25 25.16 11.40 1.84
N LEU A 26 24.80 10.25 1.25
CA LEU A 26 24.51 8.95 1.87
C LEU A 26 23.23 8.80 2.73
N MET A 27 22.15 8.38 2.06
CA MET A 27 21.38 7.15 2.35
C MET A 27 20.31 7.06 1.25
N LYS A 28 20.42 6.11 0.32
CA LYS A 28 19.36 5.86 -0.67
C LYS A 28 18.14 5.33 0.07
N ARG A 29 17.09 6.14 0.13
CA ARG A 29 15.84 5.82 0.83
C ARG A 29 14.74 5.53 -0.19
N GLN A 30 14.04 4.41 -0.08
CA GLN A 30 12.91 4.06 -0.96
C GLN A 30 11.86 3.18 -0.23
N ILE A 31 10.60 3.16 -0.70
CA ILE A 31 9.41 3.75 -0.01
C ILE A 31 9.76 5.15 0.51
N TYR A 32 8.90 6.17 0.39
CA TYR A 32 9.34 7.52 0.78
C TYR A 32 9.98 7.51 2.18
N GLY A 33 11.28 7.79 2.24
CA GLY A 33 12.16 7.75 3.41
C GLY A 33 12.57 6.37 3.99
N GLY A 34 12.18 5.24 3.40
CA GLY A 34 12.45 3.86 3.85
C GLY A 34 13.76 3.28 3.36
N TRP A 35 14.08 2.04 3.69
CA TRP A 35 15.32 1.38 3.23
C TRP A 35 15.03 0.10 2.46
N GLN A 36 15.94 -0.23 1.54
CA GLN A 36 15.86 -1.43 0.73
C GLN A 36 16.12 -2.67 1.59
N SER A 37 15.28 -3.68 1.42
CA SER A 37 15.51 -5.01 1.99
C SER A 37 16.69 -5.70 1.32
N SER A 38 17.45 -6.47 2.10
CA SER A 38 18.57 -7.26 1.60
C SER A 38 18.13 -8.66 1.19
N ASP A 39 18.92 -9.34 0.35
CA ASP A 39 18.71 -10.76 0.02
C ASP A 39 18.86 -11.69 1.24
N SER A 40 19.39 -11.19 2.37
CA SER A 40 19.51 -11.92 3.64
C SER A 40 18.37 -11.68 4.64
N HIS A 41 17.48 -10.73 4.40
CA HIS A 41 16.42 -10.36 5.33
C HIS A 41 15.06 -10.43 4.65
N TYR A 42 14.35 -11.54 4.84
CA TYR A 42 13.03 -11.74 4.25
C TYR A 42 11.93 -11.32 5.22
N TYR A 43 10.82 -10.85 4.64
CA TYR A 43 9.55 -10.70 5.33
C TYR A 43 8.67 -11.87 4.86
N PRO A 44 8.71 -13.03 5.54
CA PRO A 44 8.24 -14.28 4.97
C PRO A 44 6.72 -14.34 4.77
N TYR A 45 5.98 -13.41 5.37
CA TYR A 45 4.55 -13.23 5.15
C TYR A 45 4.22 -12.33 3.96
N GLN A 46 5.19 -11.58 3.43
CA GLN A 46 4.98 -10.63 2.35
C GLN A 46 4.76 -11.37 1.03
N VAL A 47 3.68 -11.00 0.35
CA VAL A 47 3.46 -11.40 -1.04
C VAL A 47 3.20 -10.17 -1.90
N TYR A 48 3.29 -10.36 -3.21
CA TYR A 48 2.74 -9.42 -4.16
C TYR A 48 1.71 -10.06 -5.07
N LEU A 49 0.75 -9.25 -5.50
CA LEU A 49 -0.31 -9.63 -6.40
C LEU A 49 0.07 -9.19 -7.81
N ARG A 50 0.22 -10.17 -8.70
CA ARG A 50 0.46 -9.92 -10.11
C ARG A 50 -0.77 -10.21 -10.94
N ARG A 51 -0.97 -9.45 -12.02
CA ARG A 51 -2.00 -9.71 -13.01
C ARG A 51 -1.44 -10.46 -14.20
N ASN A 52 -2.03 -11.61 -14.51
CA ASN A 52 -1.74 -12.39 -15.70
C ASN A 52 -2.54 -11.85 -16.88
N GLY A 53 -1.85 -11.14 -17.77
CA GLY A 53 -2.35 -10.90 -19.12
C GLY A 53 -3.61 -10.02 -19.19
N TRP A 54 -3.48 -8.75 -18.82
CA TRP A 54 -4.48 -7.77 -19.24
C TRP A 54 -4.19 -7.34 -20.68
N GLN A 55 -4.99 -7.84 -21.64
CA GLN A 55 -4.97 -7.27 -22.98
C GLN A 55 -5.58 -5.87 -22.94
N ARG A 56 -4.86 -4.92 -23.55
CA ARG A 56 -5.26 -3.51 -23.69
C ARG A 56 -6.71 -3.41 -24.19
N PRO A 57 -7.66 -2.88 -23.41
CA PRO A 57 -9.01 -2.70 -23.84
C PRO A 57 -9.02 -1.64 -24.93
N SER A 58 -9.63 -2.00 -26.05
CA SER A 58 -9.80 -1.14 -27.21
C SER A 58 -10.61 0.13 -26.93
N TRP A 59 -11.30 0.20 -25.78
CA TRP A 59 -12.16 1.32 -25.39
C TRP A 59 -11.47 2.41 -24.57
N LEU A 60 -10.24 2.20 -24.06
CA LEU A 60 -9.50 3.30 -23.41
C LEU A 60 -8.97 4.28 -24.49
N PRO A 61 -9.16 5.60 -24.33
CA PRO A 61 -8.59 6.57 -25.26
C PRO A 61 -7.05 6.50 -25.30
N THR A 62 -6.43 6.67 -26.47
CA THR A 62 -4.96 6.66 -26.64
C THR A 62 -4.22 7.64 -25.72
N ILE A 63 -4.86 8.76 -25.37
CA ILE A 63 -4.32 9.75 -24.42
C ILE A 63 -4.31 9.24 -22.98
N ALA A 64 -5.28 8.39 -22.59
CA ALA A 64 -5.22 7.72 -21.30
C ALA A 64 -4.02 6.76 -21.25
N HIS A 65 -3.67 6.16 -22.39
CA HIS A 65 -2.49 5.31 -22.55
C HIS A 65 -1.13 6.03 -22.64
N SER A 66 -1.05 7.35 -22.52
CA SER A 66 0.24 8.06 -22.42
C SER A 66 0.52 8.59 -21.01
N LEU A 67 -0.43 8.39 -20.10
CA LEU A 67 -0.30 8.76 -18.70
C LEU A 67 0.56 7.72 -17.97
N PRO A 68 1.70 8.09 -17.36
CA PRO A 68 2.64 7.16 -16.73
C PRO A 68 1.99 6.20 -15.73
N TYR A 69 0.95 6.66 -15.02
CA TYR A 69 0.19 5.88 -14.05
C TYR A 69 -0.72 4.82 -14.69
N ILE A 70 -1.23 5.07 -15.89
CA ILE A 70 -2.05 4.12 -16.67
C ILE A 70 -1.15 3.17 -17.45
N THR A 71 -0.04 3.66 -18.04
CA THR A 71 0.90 2.81 -18.78
C THR A 71 1.67 1.85 -17.88
N ASN A 72 2.13 2.29 -16.72
CA ASN A 72 2.79 1.40 -15.76
C ASN A 72 1.83 0.31 -15.27
N TRP A 73 0.53 0.60 -15.15
CA TRP A 73 -0.50 -0.40 -14.82
C TRP A 73 -0.66 -1.50 -15.88
N PHE A 74 -0.31 -1.21 -17.14
CA PHE A 74 -0.42 -2.14 -18.27
C PHE A 74 0.90 -2.82 -18.64
N VAL A 75 2.03 -2.25 -18.21
CA VAL A 75 3.38 -2.76 -18.51
C VAL A 75 3.97 -3.51 -17.31
N MET A 76 3.56 -3.17 -16.08
CA MET A 76 4.00 -3.88 -14.87
C MET A 76 2.90 -4.83 -14.38
N PRO A 77 3.19 -6.14 -14.28
CA PRO A 77 2.20 -7.11 -13.81
C PRO A 77 1.88 -6.92 -12.32
N PHE A 78 2.73 -6.26 -11.54
CA PHE A 78 2.51 -5.94 -10.12
C PHE A 78 1.50 -4.79 -9.96
N HIS A 79 0.52 -4.94 -9.05
CA HIS A 79 -0.39 -3.83 -8.71
C HIS A 79 -0.55 -3.58 -7.19
N CYS A 80 -0.49 -4.64 -6.37
CA CYS A 80 -0.69 -4.55 -4.92
C CYS A 80 0.20 -5.54 -4.17
N GLY A 81 0.37 -5.31 -2.86
CA GLY A 81 0.88 -6.28 -1.91
C GLY A 81 -0.22 -7.20 -1.34
N GLY A 82 0.21 -8.14 -0.51
CA GLY A 82 -0.64 -8.96 0.32
C GLY A 82 0.15 -9.59 1.46
N VAL A 83 -0.56 -10.33 2.33
CA VAL A 83 0.01 -10.91 3.55
C VAL A 83 -0.48 -12.34 3.74
N ILE A 84 0.42 -13.30 3.86
CA ILE A 84 0.09 -14.71 4.16
C ILE A 84 -0.39 -14.81 5.60
N ILE A 85 -1.55 -15.42 5.81
CA ILE A 85 -2.17 -15.61 7.13
C ILE A 85 -2.45 -17.08 7.48
N SER A 86 -2.30 -18.00 6.51
CA SER A 86 -2.36 -19.45 6.70
C SER A 86 -1.76 -20.16 5.48
N GLU A 87 -1.81 -21.49 5.43
CA GLU A 87 -1.35 -22.28 4.28
C GLU A 87 -2.10 -21.97 2.99
N TYR A 88 -3.35 -21.52 3.08
CA TYR A 88 -4.19 -21.28 1.91
C TYR A 88 -4.62 -19.83 1.71
N HIS A 89 -4.40 -18.94 2.68
CA HIS A 89 -5.05 -17.63 2.68
C HIS A 89 -4.07 -16.47 2.75
N VAL A 90 -4.38 -15.44 1.96
CA VAL A 90 -3.70 -14.15 1.90
C VAL A 90 -4.70 -13.03 2.18
N LEU A 91 -4.33 -12.07 3.01
CA LEU A 91 -5.04 -10.80 3.14
C LEU A 91 -4.48 -9.76 2.19
N THR A 92 -5.36 -8.93 1.65
CA THR A 92 -5.01 -7.73 0.88
C THR A 92 -6.11 -6.68 1.03
N ALA A 93 -5.98 -5.54 0.36
CA ALA A 93 -7.01 -4.51 0.32
C ALA A 93 -8.11 -4.88 -0.69
N ALA A 94 -9.36 -4.51 -0.41
CA ALA A 94 -10.47 -4.76 -1.32
C ALA A 94 -10.29 -4.04 -2.65
N HIS A 95 -9.77 -2.80 -2.62
CA HIS A 95 -9.56 -1.99 -3.81
C HIS A 95 -8.50 -2.55 -4.79
N CYS A 96 -7.72 -3.56 -4.37
CA CYS A 96 -6.81 -4.30 -5.26
C CYS A 96 -7.56 -5.25 -6.21
N ILE A 97 -8.75 -5.69 -5.82
CA ILE A 97 -9.60 -6.58 -6.61
C ILE A 97 -10.46 -5.72 -7.55
N LEU A 98 -10.02 -5.59 -8.80
CA LEU A 98 -10.67 -4.72 -9.79
C LEU A 98 -11.91 -5.41 -10.37
N GLY A 99 -13.10 -4.93 -9.99
CA GLY A 99 -14.36 -5.42 -10.55
C GLY A 99 -14.90 -6.64 -9.83
N ASN A 100 -15.40 -7.63 -10.59
CA ASN A 100 -16.06 -8.80 -10.02
C ASN A 100 -15.03 -9.84 -9.52
N PRO A 101 -15.11 -10.30 -8.26
CA PRO A 101 -14.16 -11.27 -7.70
C PRO A 101 -13.99 -12.56 -8.51
N GLU A 102 -15.06 -13.14 -9.05
CA GLU A 102 -15.01 -14.39 -9.84
C GLU A 102 -14.21 -14.21 -11.13
N SER A 103 -14.33 -13.04 -11.76
CA SER A 103 -13.57 -12.70 -12.96
C SER A 103 -12.07 -12.51 -12.66
N GLU A 104 -11.74 -12.03 -11.46
CA GLU A 104 -10.37 -11.74 -11.06
C GLU A 104 -9.59 -12.99 -10.60
N VAL A 105 -10.28 -14.08 -10.22
CA VAL A 105 -9.64 -15.36 -9.85
C VAL A 105 -8.64 -15.84 -10.92
N ASN A 106 -9.01 -15.75 -12.20
CA ASN A 106 -8.15 -16.20 -13.30
C ASN A 106 -7.13 -15.15 -13.75
N ARG A 107 -7.18 -13.95 -13.17
CA ARG A 107 -6.36 -12.80 -13.57
C ARG A 107 -5.31 -12.47 -12.53
N ILE A 108 -5.53 -12.82 -11.27
CA ILE A 108 -4.60 -12.56 -10.18
C ILE A 108 -3.79 -13.82 -9.88
N GLU A 109 -2.49 -13.63 -9.70
CA GLU A 109 -1.61 -14.62 -9.09
C GLU A 109 -0.95 -14.02 -7.86
N VAL A 110 -0.74 -14.88 -6.86
CA VAL A 110 -0.04 -14.54 -5.64
C VAL A 110 1.41 -15.00 -5.77
N VAL A 111 2.36 -14.10 -5.54
CA VAL A 111 3.78 -14.43 -5.59
C VAL A 111 4.42 -14.27 -4.21
N ALA A 112 5.08 -15.34 -3.75
CA ALA A 112 5.67 -15.45 -2.42
C ALA A 112 7.17 -15.81 -2.47
N GLY A 113 7.86 -15.60 -1.35
CA GLY A 113 9.23 -16.08 -1.14
C GLY A 113 10.33 -15.23 -1.80
N SER A 114 10.02 -14.00 -2.21
CA SER A 114 10.95 -13.10 -2.89
C SER A 114 10.88 -11.69 -2.33
N ASN A 115 12.05 -11.05 -2.21
CA ASN A 115 12.16 -9.61 -1.96
C ASN A 115 12.22 -8.82 -3.28
N LYS A 116 12.30 -9.47 -4.44
CA LYS A 116 12.37 -8.83 -5.76
C LYS A 116 11.06 -9.03 -6.53
N ARG A 117 10.59 -7.98 -7.20
CA ARG A 117 9.43 -8.05 -8.11
C ARG A 117 9.67 -9.05 -9.25
N ILE A 118 10.90 -9.10 -9.76
CA ILE A 118 11.32 -10.06 -10.78
C ILE A 118 12.36 -10.99 -10.14
N ASP A 119 11.93 -12.20 -9.79
CA ASP A 119 12.79 -13.22 -9.22
C ASP A 119 12.38 -14.59 -9.75
N SER A 120 13.32 -15.30 -10.38
CA SER A 120 13.10 -16.66 -10.87
C SER A 120 12.93 -17.68 -9.74
N SER A 121 13.35 -17.34 -8.52
CA SER A 121 13.18 -18.18 -7.33
C SER A 121 11.86 -17.94 -6.59
N ALA A 122 11.05 -16.97 -7.02
CA ALA A 122 9.74 -16.72 -6.44
C ALA A 122 8.76 -17.88 -6.71
N VAL A 123 7.90 -18.16 -5.73
CA VAL A 123 6.87 -19.19 -5.86
C VAL A 123 5.55 -18.51 -6.25
N VAL A 124 4.97 -18.99 -7.35
CA VAL A 124 3.72 -18.45 -7.90
C VAL A 124 2.57 -19.38 -7.54
N HIS A 125 1.54 -18.83 -6.92
CA HIS A 125 0.31 -19.52 -6.59
C HIS A 125 -0.85 -18.98 -7.42
N LYS A 126 -1.61 -19.90 -8.04
CA LYS A 126 -2.90 -19.58 -8.65
C LYS A 126 -3.93 -19.30 -7.56
N VAL A 127 -4.89 -18.44 -7.87
CA VAL A 127 -6.00 -18.15 -6.98
C VAL A 127 -7.13 -19.17 -7.21
N GLN A 128 -7.72 -19.66 -6.12
CA GLN A 128 -8.90 -20.53 -6.12
C GLN A 128 -10.18 -19.71 -5.95
N SER A 129 -10.18 -18.78 -5.00
CA SER A 129 -11.33 -17.91 -4.75
C SER A 129 -10.91 -16.59 -4.10
N ILE A 130 -11.78 -15.58 -4.21
CA ILE A 130 -11.58 -14.25 -3.64
C ILE A 130 -12.86 -13.86 -2.91
N ALA A 131 -12.73 -13.47 -1.65
CA ALA A 131 -13.80 -12.88 -0.85
C ALA A 131 -13.46 -11.41 -0.57
N VAL A 132 -14.39 -10.51 -0.87
CA VAL A 132 -14.26 -9.07 -0.63
C VAL A 132 -15.30 -8.67 0.41
N HIS A 133 -14.92 -7.90 1.45
CA HIS A 133 -15.85 -7.56 2.54
C HIS A 133 -17.00 -6.69 2.05
N ASP A 134 -16.67 -5.49 1.57
CA ASP A 134 -17.57 -4.57 0.89
C ASP A 134 -16.70 -3.78 -0.09
N GLN A 135 -17.19 -3.50 -1.30
CA GLN A 135 -16.44 -2.62 -2.20
C GLN A 135 -16.47 -1.18 -1.64
N PRO A 136 -15.32 -0.48 -1.61
CA PRO A 136 -15.25 0.88 -1.11
C PRO A 136 -16.26 1.76 -1.88
N ARG A 137 -17.10 2.47 -1.14
CA ARG A 137 -18.05 3.41 -1.74
C ARG A 137 -17.30 4.68 -2.09
N PHE A 138 -17.75 5.40 -3.12
CA PHE A 138 -17.13 6.59 -3.73
C PHE A 138 -16.47 7.64 -2.79
N PHE A 139 -16.78 7.66 -1.50
CA PHE A 139 -16.25 8.62 -0.51
C PHE A 139 -15.64 8.00 0.76
N TYR A 140 -15.77 6.69 0.98
CA TYR A 140 -15.35 6.04 2.22
C TYR A 140 -14.75 4.66 1.94
N ASP A 141 -13.49 4.46 2.32
CA ASP A 141 -12.76 3.19 2.20
C ASP A 141 -13.02 2.26 3.41
N ILE A 142 -14.24 2.29 3.96
CA ILE A 142 -14.65 1.38 5.03
C ILE A 142 -14.86 -0.01 4.41
N GLY A 143 -14.26 -1.03 5.02
CA GLY A 143 -14.35 -2.40 4.50
C GLY A 143 -13.30 -2.72 3.45
N ASP A 144 -12.23 -1.92 3.35
CA ASP A 144 -11.14 -2.14 2.40
C ASP A 144 -10.23 -3.33 2.80
N ILE A 145 -10.79 -4.54 2.70
CA ILE A 145 -10.13 -5.80 2.97
C ILE A 145 -10.70 -6.93 2.09
N ALA A 146 -9.80 -7.78 1.62
CA ALA A 146 -10.13 -9.00 0.89
C ALA A 146 -9.30 -10.19 1.39
N VAL A 147 -9.89 -11.38 1.26
CA VAL A 147 -9.22 -12.68 1.47
C VAL A 147 -9.08 -13.33 0.10
N ILE A 148 -7.86 -13.75 -0.23
CA ILE A 148 -7.56 -14.57 -1.40
C ILE A 148 -7.22 -15.97 -0.91
N LYS A 149 -7.94 -16.98 -1.42
CA LYS A 149 -7.59 -18.40 -1.23
C LYS A 149 -6.75 -18.86 -2.42
N VAL A 150 -5.56 -19.39 -2.16
CA VAL A 150 -4.70 -20.00 -3.20
C VAL A 150 -5.13 -21.44 -3.48
N ALA A 151 -4.93 -21.91 -4.70
CA ALA A 151 -5.31 -23.26 -5.12
C ALA A 151 -4.43 -24.36 -4.52
N GLU A 152 -3.14 -24.06 -4.35
CA GLU A 152 -2.15 -24.96 -3.76
C GLU A 152 -1.57 -24.32 -2.49
N PRO A 153 -1.39 -25.09 -1.40
CA PRO A 153 -0.93 -24.55 -0.13
C PRO A 153 0.49 -23.98 -0.23
N PHE A 154 0.74 -22.92 0.54
CA PHE A 154 2.09 -22.42 0.79
C PHE A 154 2.91 -23.48 1.51
N LYS A 155 4.07 -23.83 0.94
CA LYS A 155 5.06 -24.67 1.62
C LYS A 155 5.92 -23.79 2.52
N PHE A 156 5.64 -23.83 3.83
CA PHE A 156 6.35 -22.97 4.78
C PHE A 156 7.86 -23.27 4.83
N SER A 157 8.64 -22.20 4.89
CA SER A 157 10.10 -22.21 4.84
C SER A 157 10.66 -20.95 5.53
N SER A 158 11.96 -20.70 5.50
CA SER A 158 12.51 -19.44 6.02
C SER A 158 12.05 -18.20 5.23
N LYS A 159 11.56 -18.37 4.00
CA LYS A 159 11.13 -17.27 3.12
C LYS A 159 9.60 -17.15 2.97
N ILE A 160 8.85 -18.14 3.44
CA ILE A 160 7.38 -18.21 3.31
C ILE A 160 6.82 -18.69 4.64
N GLN A 161 6.12 -17.82 5.35
CA GLN A 161 5.49 -18.10 6.65
C GLN A 161 4.25 -17.22 6.82
N PRO A 162 3.23 -17.67 7.56
CA PRO A 162 2.12 -16.82 7.91
C PRO A 162 2.53 -15.78 8.96
N VAL A 163 1.88 -14.62 8.94
CA VAL A 163 1.98 -13.62 10.02
C VAL A 163 1.02 -13.97 11.16
N LYS A 164 1.31 -13.52 12.38
CA LYS A 164 0.39 -13.67 13.51
C LYS A 164 -0.79 -12.71 13.39
N LEU A 165 -2.00 -13.20 13.61
CA LEU A 165 -3.20 -12.37 13.66
C LEU A 165 -3.54 -11.91 15.10
N PRO A 166 -4.02 -10.67 15.27
CA PRO A 166 -4.47 -10.14 16.55
C PRO A 166 -5.84 -10.71 16.94
N LYS A 167 -6.14 -10.71 18.24
CA LYS A 167 -7.52 -10.94 18.73
C LYS A 167 -8.49 -9.94 18.13
N HIS A 168 -9.75 -10.36 18.03
CA HIS A 168 -10.82 -9.44 17.70
C HIS A 168 -10.81 -8.27 18.69
N ASN A 169 -10.89 -7.07 18.15
CA ASN A 169 -10.84 -5.80 18.88
C ASN A 169 -9.55 -5.52 19.67
N TYR A 170 -8.47 -6.26 19.44
CA TYR A 170 -7.15 -5.90 19.97
C TYR A 170 -6.83 -4.43 19.70
N VAL A 171 -6.36 -3.72 20.73
CA VAL A 171 -6.04 -2.29 20.67
C VAL A 171 -4.52 -2.15 20.65
N VAL A 172 -4.01 -1.57 19.57
CA VAL A 172 -2.60 -1.21 19.47
C VAL A 172 -2.40 0.16 20.10
N ALA A 173 -1.50 0.26 21.08
CA ALA A 173 -1.26 1.54 21.75
C ALA A 173 -0.71 2.59 20.78
N PRO A 174 -1.08 3.88 20.91
CA PRO A 174 -0.43 4.95 20.16
C PRO A 174 1.08 4.95 20.37
N ARG A 175 1.82 5.43 19.36
CA ARG A 175 3.29 5.45 19.28
C ARG A 175 3.97 4.07 19.18
N THR A 176 3.21 2.97 19.20
CA THR A 176 3.74 1.62 18.96
C THR A 176 4.44 1.58 17.61
N PRO A 177 5.71 1.16 17.55
CA PRO A 177 6.44 1.00 16.31
C PRO A 177 5.88 -0.17 15.50
N VAL A 178 5.74 0.04 14.21
CA VAL A 178 5.28 -0.97 13.25
C VAL A 178 6.17 -0.92 12.02
N VAL A 179 6.46 -2.10 11.48
CA VAL A 179 7.18 -2.30 10.24
C VAL A 179 6.16 -2.37 9.11
N VAL A 180 6.34 -1.52 8.11
CA VAL A 180 5.56 -1.50 6.88
C VAL A 180 6.47 -1.87 5.73
N THR A 181 6.05 -2.81 4.90
CA THR A 181 6.84 -3.29 3.76
C THR A 181 6.04 -3.25 2.48
N GLY A 182 6.72 -2.95 1.38
CA GLY A 182 6.08 -2.80 0.08
C GLY A 182 7.08 -2.47 -1.02
N TRP A 183 6.56 -2.39 -2.24
CA TRP A 183 7.35 -2.02 -3.42
C TRP A 183 6.84 -0.70 -4.04
N GLY A 184 6.07 0.09 -3.30
CA GLY A 184 5.43 1.29 -3.80
C GLY A 184 6.40 2.35 -4.34
N GLU A 185 5.82 3.37 -4.98
CA GLU A 185 6.52 4.53 -5.51
C GLU A 185 7.43 5.18 -4.47
N THR A 186 8.54 5.70 -4.96
CA THR A 186 9.62 6.26 -4.14
C THR A 186 9.96 7.67 -4.61
N GLU A 187 10.85 8.37 -3.91
CA GLU A 187 11.27 9.74 -4.19
C GLU A 187 11.70 9.95 -5.65
N ASP A 188 12.33 8.93 -6.24
CA ASP A 188 12.84 8.99 -7.61
C ASP A 188 11.76 8.68 -8.67
N MET A 189 10.49 8.49 -8.27
CA MET A 189 9.35 8.15 -9.14
C MET A 189 9.52 6.87 -9.97
N TYR A 190 10.56 6.07 -9.72
CA TYR A 190 10.76 4.78 -10.36
C TYR A 190 10.20 3.64 -9.50
N SER A 191 9.62 2.66 -10.19
CA SER A 191 9.32 1.35 -9.63
C SER A 191 10.60 0.74 -9.07
N VAL A 192 10.58 0.39 -7.79
CA VAL A 192 11.66 -0.33 -7.14
C VAL A 192 11.55 -1.83 -7.37
N ASP A 193 12.65 -2.45 -7.77
CA ASP A 193 12.69 -3.91 -7.97
C ASP A 193 12.70 -4.65 -6.63
N TYR A 194 13.31 -4.07 -5.61
CA TYR A 194 13.46 -4.66 -4.29
C TYR A 194 12.37 -4.20 -3.34
N LEU A 195 12.07 -5.03 -2.36
CA LEU A 195 11.16 -4.74 -1.27
C LEU A 195 11.78 -3.67 -0.40
N HIS A 196 10.97 -2.74 0.05
CA HIS A 196 11.39 -1.67 0.94
C HIS A 196 10.67 -1.75 2.26
N VAL A 197 11.28 -1.10 3.25
CA VAL A 197 10.92 -1.21 4.65
C VAL A 197 10.85 0.18 5.28
N LEU A 198 9.76 0.43 6.00
CA LEU A 198 9.58 1.56 6.88
C LEU A 198 9.33 1.11 8.31
N VAL A 199 9.89 1.84 9.27
CA VAL A 199 9.42 1.80 10.66
C VAL A 199 8.61 3.06 10.93
N MET A 200 7.31 2.87 11.05
CA MET A 200 6.34 3.93 11.33
C MET A 200 5.75 3.74 12.73
N ARG A 201 4.88 4.65 13.16
CA ARG A 201 4.25 4.58 14.48
C ARG A 201 2.74 4.74 14.38
N VAL A 202 2.03 3.97 15.20
CA VAL A 202 0.57 4.11 15.36
C VAL A 202 0.23 5.51 15.89
N VAL A 203 -0.78 6.13 15.29
CA VAL A 203 -1.32 7.44 15.68
C VAL A 203 -2.67 7.24 16.35
N GLU A 204 -2.95 8.07 17.35
CA GLU A 204 -4.26 8.07 18.00
C GLU A 204 -5.36 8.44 17.00
N ILE A 205 -6.45 7.67 17.00
CA ILE A 205 -7.51 7.77 15.99
C ILE A 205 -8.14 9.17 15.94
N GLU A 206 -8.32 9.83 17.09
CA GLU A 206 -8.87 11.18 17.16
C GLU A 206 -7.94 12.24 16.56
N GLN A 207 -6.62 12.10 16.76
CA GLN A 207 -5.63 12.97 16.11
C GLN A 207 -5.64 12.75 14.59
N CYS A 208 -5.76 11.50 14.16
CA CYS A 208 -5.84 11.16 12.75
C CYS A 208 -7.09 11.77 12.09
N ARG A 209 -8.26 11.61 12.71
CA ARG A 209 -9.54 12.22 12.28
C ARG A 209 -9.42 13.73 12.10
N LYS A 210 -8.85 14.42 13.09
CA LYS A 210 -8.62 15.88 13.02
C LYS A 210 -7.73 16.27 11.85
N SER A 211 -6.67 15.49 11.60
CA SER A 211 -5.72 15.76 10.52
C SER A 211 -6.36 15.56 9.14
N TRP A 212 -7.11 14.47 8.95
CA TRP A 212 -7.86 14.22 7.72
C TRP A 212 -8.98 15.23 7.49
N LEU A 213 -9.72 15.61 8.54
CA LEU A 213 -10.73 16.66 8.46
C LEU A 213 -10.13 18.00 8.02
N LYS A 214 -8.96 18.37 8.55
CA LYS A 214 -8.24 19.58 8.16
C LYS A 214 -7.86 19.54 6.68
N LEU A 215 -7.29 18.43 6.21
CA LEU A 215 -6.90 18.26 4.81
C LEU A 215 -8.13 18.37 3.89
N TYR A 216 -9.20 17.60 4.15
CA TYR A 216 -10.39 17.59 3.31
C TYR A 216 -11.05 18.97 3.18
N ARG A 217 -11.09 19.75 4.27
CA ARG A 217 -11.61 21.13 4.24
C ARG A 217 -10.80 22.07 3.37
N GLN A 218 -9.52 21.79 3.16
CA GLN A 218 -8.62 22.59 2.32
C GLN A 218 -8.68 22.18 0.85
N THR A 219 -8.98 20.91 0.57
CA THR A 219 -8.84 20.33 -0.78
C THR A 219 -10.17 20.13 -1.51
N VAL A 220 -11.31 20.03 -0.82
CA VAL A 220 -12.61 19.75 -1.44
C VAL A 220 -13.47 21.02 -1.54
N PRO A 221 -14.10 21.32 -2.69
CA PRO A 221 -14.99 22.48 -2.86
C PRO A 221 -16.19 22.48 -1.90
N LEU A 222 -16.75 23.67 -1.62
CA LEU A 222 -17.79 23.96 -0.63
C LEU A 222 -19.05 23.04 -0.64
N HIS A 223 -19.30 22.27 -1.69
CA HIS A 223 -20.44 21.34 -1.79
C HIS A 223 -20.30 20.07 -0.91
N SER A 224 -19.21 19.91 -0.17
CA SER A 224 -18.94 18.76 0.71
C SER A 224 -19.61 18.82 2.10
N TYR A 225 -20.55 19.74 2.34
CA TYR A 225 -21.32 19.80 3.60
C TYR A 225 -22.17 18.53 3.86
N LEU A 226 -22.34 17.67 2.86
CA LEU A 226 -23.05 16.38 2.96
C LEU A 226 -22.13 15.20 3.36
N LEU A 227 -20.82 15.41 3.52
CA LEU A 227 -19.91 14.35 3.94
C LEU A 227 -20.00 14.10 5.45
N ASP A 228 -20.15 12.84 5.81
CA ASP A 228 -20.01 12.39 7.19
C ASP A 228 -18.51 12.25 7.49
N PHE A 229 -17.94 13.30 8.08
CA PHE A 229 -16.52 13.34 8.42
C PHE A 229 -16.10 12.24 9.39
N LYS A 230 -17.01 11.63 10.15
CA LYS A 230 -16.70 10.47 11.00
C LYS A 230 -16.41 9.21 10.18
N LYS A 231 -16.90 9.14 8.94
CA LYS A 231 -16.66 8.02 8.02
C LYS A 231 -15.37 8.18 7.21
N LEU A 232 -14.73 9.36 7.20
CA LEU A 232 -13.42 9.54 6.56
C LEU A 232 -12.34 8.69 7.23
N VAL A 233 -12.37 8.60 8.56
CA VAL A 233 -11.50 7.75 9.37
C VAL A 233 -12.35 7.03 10.40
N HIS A 234 -12.80 5.82 10.06
CA HIS A 234 -13.69 5.00 10.87
C HIS A 234 -12.91 4.14 11.90
N ASP A 235 -13.58 3.62 12.93
CA ASP A 235 -12.95 2.75 13.96
C ASP A 235 -12.45 1.40 13.41
N SER A 236 -12.86 1.06 12.19
CA SER A 236 -12.33 -0.08 11.44
C SER A 236 -11.01 0.22 10.73
N MET A 237 -10.45 1.41 10.94
CA MET A 237 -9.17 1.85 10.39
C MET A 237 -8.15 2.10 11.53
N ILE A 238 -6.87 2.05 11.18
CA ILE A 238 -5.75 2.40 12.04
C ILE A 238 -4.84 3.37 11.29
N CYS A 239 -4.43 4.44 11.96
CA CYS A 239 -3.56 5.44 11.35
C CYS A 239 -2.12 5.23 11.79
N ILE A 240 -1.21 5.33 10.82
CA ILE A 240 0.21 5.06 11.01
C ILE A 240 0.99 6.19 10.32
N GLN A 241 1.99 6.73 11.02
CA GLN A 241 2.76 7.89 10.56
C GLN A 241 4.25 7.59 10.59
N GLY A 242 4.93 7.87 9.48
CA GLY A 242 6.38 7.85 9.39
C GLY A 242 7.01 9.17 9.81
N ARG A 243 8.33 9.18 10.02
CA ARG A 243 9.09 10.39 10.40
C ARG A 243 9.64 11.08 9.17
N GLY A 244 9.79 12.41 9.22
CA GLY A 244 10.47 13.19 8.17
C GLY A 244 9.92 12.92 6.77
N GLY A 245 8.59 12.93 6.64
CA GLY A 245 7.90 12.70 5.38
C GLY A 245 7.69 11.22 5.01
N GLN A 246 8.26 10.27 5.76
CA GLN A 246 8.08 8.84 5.47
C GLN A 246 6.60 8.45 5.37
N SER A 247 6.22 7.82 4.25
CA SER A 247 4.83 7.46 4.00
C SER A 247 4.69 6.32 2.99
N ILE A 248 3.58 5.60 3.07
CA ILE A 248 3.15 4.71 1.99
C ILE A 248 2.81 5.51 0.72
N CYS A 249 2.93 4.86 -0.43
CA CYS A 249 2.61 5.45 -1.73
C CYS A 249 1.98 4.45 -2.71
N ALA A 250 1.79 4.85 -3.97
CA ALA A 250 1.17 3.99 -4.98
C ALA A 250 1.94 2.67 -5.12
N GLY A 251 1.22 1.55 -5.05
CA GLY A 251 1.82 0.21 -5.12
C GLY A 251 2.13 -0.43 -3.76
N ASP A 252 2.01 0.29 -2.64
CA ASP A 252 2.07 -0.31 -1.30
C ASP A 252 0.72 -0.90 -0.86
N SER A 253 -0.37 -0.55 -1.55
CA SER A 253 -1.74 -1.01 -1.31
C SER A 253 -1.84 -2.52 -1.04
N GLY A 254 -2.58 -2.90 -0.01
CA GLY A 254 -2.72 -4.30 0.41
C GLY A 254 -1.52 -4.86 1.18
N GLY A 255 -0.42 -4.12 1.29
CA GLY A 255 0.76 -4.50 2.07
C GLY A 255 0.53 -4.49 3.58
N PRO A 256 1.43 -5.11 4.36
CA PRO A 256 1.31 -5.27 5.80
C PRO A 256 1.79 -4.04 6.60
N ALA A 257 1.15 -3.81 7.74
CA ALA A 257 1.76 -3.15 8.89
C ALA A 257 1.83 -4.13 10.08
N VAL A 258 3.05 -4.47 10.50
CA VAL A 258 3.33 -5.53 11.49
C VAL A 258 4.09 -4.95 12.67
N THR A 259 3.69 -5.28 13.88
CA THR A 259 4.38 -4.89 15.11
C THR A 259 5.72 -5.63 15.25
N ILE A 260 6.61 -5.15 16.13
CA ILE A 260 7.93 -5.78 16.34
C ILE A 260 7.81 -7.24 16.82
N ASP A 261 6.74 -7.59 17.54
CA ASP A 261 6.42 -8.95 18.02
C ASP A 261 5.76 -9.85 16.95
N GLY A 262 5.57 -9.33 15.74
CA GLY A 262 5.11 -10.09 14.57
C GLY A 262 3.59 -10.10 14.39
N LEU A 263 2.85 -9.24 15.07
CA LEU A 263 1.38 -9.14 14.95
C LEU A 263 0.98 -8.22 13.79
N LEU A 264 0.13 -8.72 12.89
CA LEU A 264 -0.43 -7.94 11.78
C LEU A 264 -1.53 -6.99 12.29
N VAL A 265 -1.25 -5.70 12.30
CA VAL A 265 -2.17 -4.69 12.85
C VAL A 265 -2.89 -3.87 11.80
N GLY A 266 -2.32 -3.77 10.59
CA GLY A 266 -2.90 -3.00 9.49
C GLY A 266 -2.66 -3.61 8.13
N ILE A 267 -3.57 -3.32 7.19
CA ILE A 267 -3.38 -3.51 5.74
C ILE A 267 -3.38 -2.14 5.09
N VAL A 268 -2.38 -1.83 4.26
CA VAL A 268 -2.26 -0.53 3.56
C VAL A 268 -3.53 -0.26 2.76
N SER A 269 -4.20 0.87 3.02
CA SER A 269 -5.44 1.26 2.35
C SER A 269 -5.22 2.54 1.53
N PHE A 270 -5.09 3.69 2.19
CA PHE A 270 -4.90 4.97 1.51
C PHE A 270 -4.04 5.94 2.31
N GLY A 271 -3.48 6.94 1.63
CA GLY A 271 -2.70 8.01 2.23
C GLY A 271 -2.90 9.29 1.42
N SER A 272 -2.60 10.43 2.02
CA SER A 272 -2.76 11.70 1.29
C SER A 272 -1.75 11.82 0.15
N ARG A 273 -2.07 12.66 -0.85
CA ARG A 273 -1.20 12.96 -1.99
C ARG A 273 -0.80 14.45 -1.96
N PRO A 274 0.41 14.81 -2.40
CA PRO A 274 1.51 13.93 -2.81
C PRO A 274 2.10 13.12 -1.64
N CYS A 275 2.75 11.99 -1.93
CA CYS A 275 3.48 11.20 -0.94
C CYS A 275 4.69 11.99 -0.41
N GLY A 276 5.19 11.65 0.77
CA GLY A 276 6.48 12.19 1.21
C GLY A 276 6.52 13.54 1.89
N ASN A 277 5.37 14.14 2.18
CA ASN A 277 5.33 15.48 2.78
C ASN A 277 5.58 15.41 4.31
N GLU A 278 6.47 16.24 4.85
CA GLU A 278 6.72 16.28 6.30
C GLU A 278 5.51 16.75 7.11
N ASN A 279 4.63 17.54 6.49
CA ASN A 279 3.37 18.01 7.06
C ASN A 279 2.18 17.12 6.69
N LYS A 280 2.44 15.88 6.23
CA LYS A 280 1.41 14.96 5.73
C LYS A 280 0.48 14.48 6.85
N THR A 281 -0.77 14.28 6.48
CA THR A 281 -1.76 13.56 7.27
C THR A 281 -1.33 12.10 7.45
N PRO A 282 -1.58 11.46 8.62
CA PRO A 282 -1.27 10.05 8.83
C PRO A 282 -1.85 9.15 7.74
N ASP A 283 -1.05 8.17 7.32
CA ASP A 283 -1.49 7.14 6.39
C ASP A 283 -2.50 6.22 7.07
N VAL A 284 -3.48 5.73 6.31
CA VAL A 284 -4.61 4.97 6.81
C VAL A 284 -4.52 3.53 6.33
N PHE A 285 -4.68 2.63 7.28
CA PHE A 285 -4.64 1.20 7.10
C PHE A 285 -5.96 0.61 7.59
N THR A 286 -6.39 -0.49 6.98
CA THR A 286 -7.52 -1.28 7.50
C THR A 286 -7.10 -1.97 8.80
N ARG A 287 -7.86 -1.76 9.89
CA ARG A 287 -7.57 -2.31 11.22
C ARG A 287 -7.90 -3.80 11.25
N VAL A 288 -6.89 -4.66 11.15
CA VAL A 288 -7.06 -6.13 11.05
C VAL A 288 -7.89 -6.70 12.21
N ALA A 289 -7.64 -6.24 13.44
CA ALA A 289 -8.36 -6.66 14.64
C ALA A 289 -9.89 -6.42 14.58
N TYR A 290 -10.33 -5.39 13.83
CA TYR A 290 -11.75 -5.11 13.62
C TYR A 290 -12.42 -6.20 12.78
N TYR A 291 -11.71 -6.70 11.77
CA TYR A 291 -12.24 -7.62 10.76
C TYR A 291 -12.01 -9.11 11.07
N ILE A 292 -11.43 -9.46 12.21
CA ILE A 292 -11.18 -10.87 12.60
C ILE A 292 -12.41 -11.78 12.46
N PRO A 293 -13.63 -11.39 12.89
CA PRO A 293 -14.82 -12.23 12.69
C PRO A 293 -15.12 -12.49 11.21
N TRP A 294 -14.94 -11.47 10.36
CA TRP A 294 -15.13 -11.60 8.92
C TRP A 294 -14.03 -12.43 8.26
N ILE A 295 -12.77 -12.23 8.67
CA ILE A 295 -11.63 -13.04 8.20
C ILE A 295 -11.90 -14.52 8.50
N LYS A 296 -12.22 -14.84 9.76
CA LYS A 296 -12.54 -16.22 10.19
C LYS A 296 -13.71 -16.84 9.45
N LYS A 297 -14.69 -16.05 9.00
CA LYS A 297 -15.81 -16.55 8.20
C LYS A 297 -15.39 -16.98 6.79
N HIS A 298 -14.35 -16.36 6.24
CA HIS A 298 -13.87 -16.57 4.86
C HIS A 298 -12.56 -17.34 4.80
N THR A 299 -12.10 -17.85 5.94
CA THR A 299 -10.95 -18.73 6.06
C THR A 299 -11.43 -19.98 6.77
N GLU A 300 -11.12 -21.16 6.23
CA GLU A 300 -11.44 -22.45 6.88
C GLU A 300 -10.91 -22.49 8.33
N PRO A 301 -11.47 -23.35 9.22
CA PRO A 301 -11.48 -23.13 10.68
C PRO A 301 -10.12 -23.16 11.42
N GLU A 302 -9.00 -23.14 10.72
CA GLU A 302 -7.65 -23.36 11.23
C GLU A 302 -6.81 -22.08 11.43
N ILE A 303 -7.38 -20.88 11.29
CA ILE A 303 -6.61 -19.66 11.57
C ILE A 303 -6.54 -19.42 13.09
N GLU A 304 -5.38 -19.77 13.65
CA GLU A 304 -5.00 -19.44 15.01
C GLU A 304 -4.77 -17.93 15.17
N VAL A 305 -5.45 -17.37 16.17
CA VAL A 305 -5.29 -15.97 16.56
C VAL A 305 -4.54 -15.95 17.88
N VAL A 306 -3.58 -15.04 18.02
CA VAL A 306 -2.75 -14.96 19.24
C VAL A 306 -3.65 -14.76 20.46
N GLN A 307 -3.45 -15.62 21.48
CA GLN A 307 -4.14 -15.53 22.77
C GLN A 307 -3.59 -14.42 23.68
#